data_AF-A0A925LRJ1-F1
#
_entry.id   AF-A0A925LRJ1-F1
#
_cell.length_a   1.000
_cell.length_b   1.000
_cell.length_c   1.000
_cell.angle_alpha   90.00
_cell.angle_beta   90.00
_cell.angle_gamma   90.00
#
_symmetry.space_group_name_H-M   'P 1'
#
loop_
_entity.id
_entity.type
_entity.pdbx_description
1 polymer ?
#
loop_
_entity_poly.entity_id
_entity_poly.type
_entity_poly.pdbx_seq_one_letter_code
_entity_poly.pdbx_strand_id
1 'polypeptide(L)' 'MRSRLRLFVGAEAPDATVYPEPEVSMKLGELTRILADAIIWDRTWIADFADDDVRISSDLFEVLSSYSQMRPSA' A
#
# COMPACT_ATOMS: atom_id res chain seq x y z
N MET A 1 38.34 14.26 -24.75
CA MET A 1 37.58 15.30 -24.03
C MET A 1 36.86 14.65 -22.86
N ARG A 2 37.19 14.99 -21.62
CA ARG A 2 36.52 14.44 -20.42
C ARG A 2 35.41 15.41 -20.00
N SER A 3 34.16 15.02 -20.19
CA SER A 3 33.02 15.78 -19.66
C SER A 3 33.03 15.66 -18.13
N ARG A 4 32.97 16.80 -17.44
CA ARG A 4 32.93 16.87 -15.98
C ARG A 4 31.54 17.33 -15.59
N LEU A 5 30.73 16.39 -15.11
CA LEU A 5 29.41 16.67 -14.55
C LEU A 5 29.57 17.50 -13.27
N ARG A 6 28.84 18.62 -13.19
CA ARG A 6 28.79 19.47 -12.01
C ARG A 6 27.57 19.02 -11.19
N LEU A 7 27.83 18.54 -9.98
CA LEU A 7 26.78 18.30 -8.99
C LEU A 7 26.21 19.64 -8.56
N PHE A 8 24.92 19.84 -8.79
CA PHE A 8 24.16 20.96 -8.25
C PHE A 8 23.63 20.50 -6.90
N VAL A 9 24.32 20.86 -5.82
CA VAL A 9 23.77 20.74 -4.47
C VAL A 9 22.80 21.91 -4.33
N GLY A 10 21.52 21.66 -4.61
CA GLY A 10 20.46 22.61 -4.28
C GLY A 10 20.57 22.94 -2.79
N ALA A 11 20.57 24.23 -2.48
CA ALA A 11 20.68 24.77 -1.13
C ALA A 11 19.83 23.98 -0.13
N GLU A 12 20.34 23.81 1.10
CA GLU A 12 19.60 23.29 2.24
C GLU A 12 18.20 23.88 2.28
N ALA A 13 17.23 23.14 1.75
CA ALA A 13 15.83 23.44 1.91
C ALA A 13 15.46 22.91 3.30
N PRO A 14 15.00 23.78 4.22
CA PRO A 14 14.41 23.30 5.46
C PRO A 14 13.14 22.55 5.09
N ASP A 15 13.00 21.36 5.67
CA ASP A 15 11.96 20.35 5.43
C ASP A 15 12.02 19.68 4.06
N ALA A 16 12.44 18.41 4.08
CA ALA A 16 12.00 17.44 3.10
C ALA A 16 10.47 17.49 3.04
N THR A 17 9.94 18.18 2.03
CA THR A 17 8.52 18.12 1.69
C THR A 17 8.21 16.67 1.36
N VAL A 18 7.72 15.92 2.35
CA VAL A 18 7.10 14.62 2.18
C VAL A 18 5.89 14.88 1.31
N TYR A 19 6.02 14.66 0.00
CA TYR A 19 4.87 14.63 -0.89
C TYR A 19 4.03 13.45 -0.41
N PRO A 20 2.79 13.67 0.06
CA PRO A 20 1.95 12.54 0.43
C PRO A 20 1.79 11.68 -0.82
N GLU A 21 2.08 10.39 -0.70
CA GLU A 21 1.76 9.45 -1.77
C GLU A 21 0.27 9.61 -2.09
N PRO A 22 -0.09 9.61 -3.39
CA PRO A 22 -1.48 9.83 -3.78
C PRO A 22 -2.35 8.68 -3.26
N GLU A 23 -3.09 8.93 -2.18
CA GLU A 23 -4.10 8.00 -1.68
C GLU A 23 -5.27 7.94 -2.68
N VAL A 24 -5.52 6.77 -3.24
CA VAL A 24 -6.64 6.52 -4.16
C VAL A 24 -7.70 5.68 -3.44
N SER A 25 -8.92 6.19 -3.39
CA SER A 25 -10.07 5.46 -2.85
C SER A 25 -10.73 4.61 -3.95
N MET A 26 -10.98 3.33 -3.68
CA MET A 26 -11.78 2.45 -4.53
C MET A 26 -12.88 1.74 -3.74
N LYS A 27 -13.85 1.13 -4.43
CA LYS A 27 -14.93 0.38 -3.77
C LYS A 27 -14.38 -0.93 -3.21
N LEU A 28 -14.76 -1.28 -1.98
CA LEU A 28 -14.36 -2.55 -1.35
C LEU A 28 -14.73 -3.78 -2.22
N GLY A 29 -15.88 -3.75 -2.88
CA GLY A 29 -16.32 -4.82 -3.78
C GLY A 29 -15.43 -4.99 -5.03
N GLU A 30 -14.77 -3.93 -5.47
CA GLU A 30 -13.80 -3.97 -6.57
C GLU A 30 -12.46 -4.50 -6.08
N LEU A 31 -11.97 -3.97 -4.96
CA LEU A 31 -10.75 -4.42 -4.30
C LEU A 31 -10.77 -5.93 -4.02
N THR A 32 -11.85 -6.41 -3.38
CA THR A 32 -12.01 -7.83 -3.03
C THR A 32 -12.03 -8.74 -4.26
N ARG A 33 -12.60 -8.30 -5.39
CA ARG A 33 -12.59 -9.08 -6.64
C ARG A 33 -11.18 -9.19 -7.22
N ILE A 34 -10.42 -8.08 -7.24
CA ILE A 34 -9.04 -8.06 -7.75
C ILE A 34 -8.15 -8.96 -6.89
N LEU A 35 -8.25 -8.84 -5.56
CA LEU A 35 -7.47 -9.67 -4.64
C LEU A 35 -7.85 -11.15 -4.75
N ALA A 36 -9.14 -11.47 -4.86
CA ALA A 36 -9.59 -12.85 -5.03
C ALA A 36 -9.04 -13.47 -6.32
N ASP A 37 -9.11 -12.76 -7.45
CA ASP A 37 -8.53 -13.22 -8.72
C ASP A 37 -7.01 -13.41 -8.59
N ALA A 38 -6.32 -12.43 -8.01
CA ALA A 38 -4.88 -12.49 -7.83
C ALA A 38 -4.43 -13.64 -6.92
N ILE A 39 -5.19 -13.98 -5.88
CA ILE A 39 -4.94 -15.15 -5.02
C ILE A 39 -5.22 -16.45 -5.79
N ILE A 40 -6.34 -16.55 -6.51
CA ILE A 40 -6.72 -17.75 -7.28
C ILE A 40 -5.67 -18.08 -8.35
N TRP A 41 -5.08 -17.06 -8.96
CA TRP A 41 -4.07 -17.20 -10.01
C TRP A 41 -2.61 -17.06 -9.51
N ASP A 42 -2.38 -17.12 -8.20
CA ASP A 42 -1.06 -17.07 -7.57
C ASP A 42 -0.18 -15.92 -8.08
N ARG A 43 -0.75 -14.72 -8.13
CA ARG A 43 -0.05 -13.51 -8.60
C ARG A 43 0.96 -13.06 -7.56
N THR A 44 2.23 -13.02 -7.94
CA THR A 44 3.36 -12.73 -7.05
C THR A 44 3.32 -11.33 -6.44
N TRP A 45 2.73 -10.35 -7.13
CA TRP A 45 2.72 -8.96 -6.66
C TRP A 45 2.00 -8.78 -5.32
N ILE A 46 1.06 -9.66 -4.94
CA ILE A 46 0.35 -9.53 -3.65
C ILE A 46 1.35 -9.64 -2.48
N ALA A 47 2.36 -10.50 -2.60
CA ALA A 47 3.36 -10.68 -1.56
C ALA A 47 4.19 -9.41 -1.32
N ASP A 48 4.33 -8.57 -2.35
CA ASP A 48 5.05 -7.31 -2.24
C ASP A 48 4.34 -6.30 -1.33
N PHE A 49 3.04 -6.47 -1.08
CA PHE A 49 2.20 -5.60 -0.22
C PHE A 49 1.79 -6.28 1.11
N ALA A 50 2.43 -7.39 1.48
CA ALA A 50 2.00 -8.18 2.65
C ALA A 50 2.16 -7.44 3.99
N ASP A 51 3.15 -6.54 4.08
CA ASP A 51 3.47 -5.76 5.28
C ASP A 51 2.92 -4.33 5.23
N ASP A 52 2.16 -3.98 4.18
CA ASP A 52 1.66 -2.62 3.98
C ASP A 52 0.36 -2.35 4.76
N ASP A 53 0.27 -1.18 5.38
CA ASP A 53 -0.92 -0.73 6.08
C ASP A 53 -2.00 -0.24 5.09
N VAL A 54 -3.20 -0.81 5.19
CA VAL A 54 -4.36 -0.40 4.39
C VAL A 54 -5.33 0.42 5.22
N ARG A 55 -5.59 1.68 4.80
CA ARG A 55 -6.62 2.52 5.43
C ARG A 55 -8.02 2.02 5.07
N ILE A 56 -8.78 1.64 6.09
CA ILE A 56 -10.19 1.27 5.98
C ILE A 56 -11.05 2.07 6.97
N SER A 57 -12.37 2.08 6.78
CA SER A 57 -13.28 2.68 7.76
C SER A 57 -13.27 1.89 9.07
N SER A 58 -13.53 2.58 10.19
CA SER A 58 -13.59 1.95 11.52
C SER A 58 -14.65 0.83 11.58
N ASP A 59 -15.82 1.07 10.99
CA ASP A 59 -16.91 0.09 10.92
C ASP A 59 -16.49 -1.20 10.21
N LEU A 60 -15.77 -1.09 9.09
CA LEU A 60 -15.27 -2.26 8.36
C LEU A 60 -14.18 -2.99 9.17
N PHE A 61 -13.29 -2.25 9.82
CA PHE A 61 -12.25 -2.82 10.67
C PHE A 61 -12.84 -3.66 11.81
N GLU A 62 -13.88 -3.17 12.47
CA GLU A 62 -14.57 -3.88 13.56
C GLU A 62 -15.18 -5.21 13.07
N VAL A 63 -15.85 -5.18 11.91
CA VAL A 63 -16.44 -6.39 11.29
C VAL A 63 -15.36 -7.41 10.93
N LEU A 64 -14.27 -6.97 10.29
CA LEU A 64 -13.17 -7.85 9.88
C LEU A 64 -12.42 -8.44 11.09
N SER A 65 -12.20 -7.64 12.13
CA SER A 65 -11.55 -8.08 13.37
C SER A 65 -12.40 -9.11 14.11
N SER A 66 -13.72 -8.90 14.16
CA SER A 66 -14.64 -9.87 14.75
C SER A 66 -14.66 -11.17 13.94
N TYR A 67 -14.67 -11.07 12.61
CA TYR A 67 -14.62 -12.23 11.72
C TYR A 67 -13.32 -13.03 11.86
N SER A 68 -12.17 -12.37 11.96
CA SER A 68 -10.88 -13.06 12.08
C SER A 68 -10.76 -13.84 13.39
N GLN A 69 -11.28 -13.31 14.49
CA GLN A 69 -11.33 -13.99 15.79
C GLN A 69 -12.26 -15.21 15.80
N MET A 70 -13.31 -15.20 14.97
CA MET A 70 -14.24 -16.33 14.84
C MET A 70 -13.68 -17.47 13.98
N ARG A 71 -12.64 -17.23 13.17
CA ARG A 71 -11.98 -18.32 12.45
C ARG A 71 -11.27 -19.19 13.49
N PRO A 72 -11.60 -20.48 13.61
CA PRO A 72 -10.83 -21.39 14.44
C PRO A 72 -9.40 -21.33 13.93
N SER A 73 -8.45 -20.96 14.79
CA SER A 73 -7.03 -21.18 14.52
C SER A 73 -6.87 -22.68 14.25
N ALA A 74 -6.69 -23.05 12.99
CA ALA A 74 -6.43 -24.42 12.57
C ALA A 74 -4.95 -24.74 12.78
#